data_AF-A0A2A9GIM2-F1
#
_entry.id   AF-A0A2A9GIM2-F1
#
_cell.length_a   1.000
_cell.length_b   1.000
_cell.length_c   1.000
_cell.angle_alpha   90.00
_cell.angle_beta   90.00
_cell.angle_gamma   90.00
#
_symmetry.space_group_name_H-M   'P 1'
#
loop_
_entity.id
_entity.type
_entity.pdbx_description
1 polymer ?
#
loop_
_entity_poly.entity_id
_entity_poly.type
_entity_poly.pdbx_seq_one_letter_code
_entity_poly.pdbx_strand_id
1 'polypeptide(L)'
;MSNARQVTHRLSMMLGVLVLVGLCANVIGWATDNQALVRWGMDGAAMMPSTAASLGLLFMAALILLGQTANRRLARICALCAATIASGNLAFELTGLSDLDHFLSNRAPGDRMSISTIFGILLGAVIILELAHPLLGHSELPLTLAMSGLVSILAIFGIHNFQQGSQAGTDFLEAMSLYTAVSFVLLFVIFLVMASRSE
;
A
#
# COMPACT_ATOMS: atom_id res chain seq x y z
N MET A 1 10.78 -21.82 22.09
CA MET A 1 10.65 -20.76 21.07
C MET A 1 9.34 -20.81 20.23
N SER A 2 8.24 -21.42 20.72
CA SER A 2 7.00 -21.63 19.95
C SER A 2 5.98 -20.46 20.03
N ASN A 3 5.80 -19.84 21.20
CA ASN A 3 4.67 -18.93 21.43
C ASN A 3 4.83 -17.56 20.75
N ALA A 4 6.02 -16.95 20.78
CA ALA A 4 6.24 -15.62 20.19
C ALA A 4 6.04 -15.60 18.66
N ARG A 5 6.49 -16.64 17.95
CA ARG A 5 6.28 -16.78 16.50
C ARG A 5 4.80 -16.94 16.15
N GLN A 6 4.06 -17.68 16.97
CA GLN A 6 2.62 -17.85 16.77
C GLN A 6 1.83 -16.56 17.03
N VAL A 7 2.20 -15.80 18.06
CA VAL A 7 1.56 -14.51 18.38
C VAL A 7 1.80 -13.49 17.26
N THR A 8 3.04 -13.33 16.80
CA THR A 8 3.36 -12.39 15.69
C THR A 8 2.65 -12.77 14.39
N HIS A 9 2.46 -14.07 14.13
CA HIS A 9 1.73 -14.58 12.96
C HIS A 9 0.26 -14.18 13.00
N ARG A 10 -0.41 -14.48 14.12
CA ARG A 10 -1.82 -14.13 14.32
C ARG A 10 -2.03 -12.62 14.26
N LEU A 11 -1.15 -11.84 14.90
CA LEU A 11 -1.23 -10.39 14.87
C LEU A 11 -1.11 -9.84 13.44
N SER A 12 -0.14 -10.33 12.66
CA SER A 12 0.05 -9.91 11.26
C SER A 12 -1.15 -10.25 10.39
N MET A 13 -1.76 -11.43 10.59
CA MET A 13 -2.99 -11.80 9.88
C MET A 13 -4.17 -10.90 10.27
N MET A 14 -4.37 -10.65 11.57
CA MET A 14 -5.44 -9.77 12.05
C MET A 14 -5.29 -8.35 11.51
N LEU A 15 -4.07 -7.80 11.52
CA LEU A 15 -3.78 -6.48 10.95
C LEU A 15 -4.04 -6.47 9.44
N GLY A 16 -3.60 -7.48 8.70
CA GLY A 16 -3.84 -7.55 7.26
C GLY A 16 -5.32 -7.63 6.91
N VAL A 17 -6.11 -8.40 7.65
CA VAL A 17 -7.57 -8.47 7.47
C VAL A 17 -8.24 -7.14 7.82
N LEU A 18 -7.85 -6.51 8.92
CA LEU A 18 -8.40 -5.21 9.32
C LEU A 18 -8.14 -4.14 8.25
N VAL A 19 -6.93 -4.09 7.69
CA VAL A 19 -6.62 -3.14 6.61
C VAL A 19 -7.45 -3.45 5.38
N LEU A 20 -7.58 -4.72 4.96
CA LEU A 20 -8.44 -5.07 3.83
C LEU A 20 -9.88 -4.62 4.01
N VAL A 21 -10.44 -4.76 5.21
CA VAL A 21 -11.78 -4.23 5.52
C VAL A 21 -11.82 -2.71 5.36
N GLY A 22 -10.81 -2.00 5.84
CA GLY A 22 -10.67 -0.55 5.64
C GLY A 22 -10.57 -0.15 4.16
N LEU A 23 -9.85 -0.92 3.34
CA LEU A 23 -9.74 -0.70 1.90
C LEU A 23 -11.06 -0.97 1.17
N CYS A 24 -11.82 -1.99 1.59
CA CYS A 24 -13.18 -2.21 1.10
C CYS A 24 -14.10 -1.04 1.49
N ALA A 25 -13.99 -0.53 2.72
CA ALA A 25 -14.75 0.63 3.16
C ALA A 25 -14.41 1.89 2.34
N ASN A 26 -13.14 2.04 1.93
CA ASN A 26 -12.72 3.11 1.02
C ASN A 26 -13.43 3.02 -0.35
N VAL A 27 -13.49 1.82 -0.95
CA VAL A 27 -14.20 1.59 -2.22
C VAL A 27 -15.70 1.88 -2.07
N ILE A 28 -16.30 1.47 -0.95
CA ILE A 28 -17.70 1.80 -0.63
C ILE A 28 -17.87 3.32 -0.49
N GLY A 29 -16.92 4.01 0.13
CA GLY A 29 -16.89 5.46 0.25
C GLY A 29 -17.03 6.15 -1.10
N TRP A 30 -16.22 5.74 -2.09
CA TRP A 30 -16.33 6.25 -3.46
C TRP A 30 -17.68 5.91 -4.12
N ALA A 31 -18.16 4.68 -3.95
CA ALA A 31 -19.44 4.25 -4.54
C ALA A 31 -20.66 4.97 -3.94
N THR A 32 -20.56 5.48 -2.71
CA THR A 32 -21.65 6.13 -1.96
C THR A 32 -21.46 7.62 -1.77
N ASP A 33 -20.42 8.21 -2.38
CA ASP A 33 -20.00 9.60 -2.18
C ASP A 33 -19.74 9.98 -0.71
N ASN A 34 -19.37 9.01 0.12
CA ASN A 34 -19.10 9.23 1.54
C ASN A 34 -17.63 9.64 1.75
N GLN A 35 -17.40 10.95 1.80
CA GLN A 35 -16.07 11.53 1.91
C GLN A 35 -15.31 11.10 3.17
N ALA A 36 -16.00 10.83 4.29
CA ALA A 36 -15.36 10.40 5.54
C ALA A 36 -14.63 9.04 5.41
N LEU A 37 -15.08 8.18 4.48
CA LEU A 37 -14.48 6.88 4.23
C LEU A 37 -13.27 6.93 3.28
N VAL A 38 -13.08 8.05 2.57
CA VAL A 38 -12.02 8.17 1.55
C VAL A 38 -10.91 9.14 1.91
N ARG A 39 -11.18 10.13 2.77
CA ARG A 39 -10.20 11.12 3.24
C ARG A 39 -10.33 11.38 4.73
N TRP A 40 -9.23 11.86 5.33
CA TRP A 40 -9.22 12.30 6.72
C TRP A 40 -9.51 13.81 6.79
N GLY A 41 -10.67 14.17 7.32
CA GLY A 41 -11.15 15.57 7.34
C GLY A 41 -11.62 16.06 5.97
N MET A 42 -12.20 17.25 5.93
CA MET A 42 -12.78 17.80 4.69
C MET A 42 -11.70 18.24 3.68
N ASP A 43 -10.54 18.70 4.17
CA ASP A 43 -9.45 19.24 3.33
C ASP A 43 -8.31 18.23 3.08
N GLY A 44 -8.50 16.96 3.49
CA GLY A 44 -7.49 15.91 3.32
C GLY A 44 -7.48 15.36 1.90
N ALA A 45 -6.31 14.94 1.42
CA ALA A 45 -6.21 14.18 0.19
C ALA A 45 -6.97 12.84 0.32
N ALA A 46 -7.74 12.49 -0.71
CA ALA A 46 -8.46 11.21 -0.72
C ALA A 46 -7.59 10.05 -1.17
N MET A 47 -7.78 8.90 -0.53
CA MET A 47 -7.26 7.64 -1.02
C MET A 47 -8.06 7.21 -2.25
N MET A 48 -7.39 7.14 -3.41
CA MET A 48 -8.03 6.78 -4.67
C MET A 48 -8.39 5.31 -4.76
N PRO A 49 -9.45 4.93 -5.50
CA PRO A 49 -9.81 3.52 -5.71
C PRO A 49 -8.67 2.68 -6.28
N SER A 50 -7.91 3.21 -7.25
CA SER A 50 -6.72 2.51 -7.77
C SER A 50 -5.65 2.28 -6.69
N THR A 51 -5.51 3.20 -5.73
CA THR A 51 -4.60 3.06 -4.58
C THR A 51 -5.10 1.98 -3.63
N ALA A 52 -6.39 1.99 -3.31
CA ALA A 52 -7.00 0.99 -2.44
C ALA A 52 -6.98 -0.42 -3.05
N ALA A 53 -7.24 -0.53 -4.36
CA ALA A 53 -7.12 -1.79 -5.09
C ALA A 53 -5.68 -2.32 -5.07
N SER A 54 -4.69 -1.47 -5.35
CA SER A 54 -3.27 -1.86 -5.37
C SER A 54 -2.79 -2.32 -4.00
N LEU A 55 -3.08 -1.55 -2.95
CA LEU A 55 -2.76 -1.95 -1.58
C LEU A 55 -3.51 -3.22 -1.17
N GLY A 56 -4.79 -3.34 -1.54
CA GLY A 56 -5.59 -4.53 -1.25
C GLY A 56 -4.99 -5.78 -1.86
N LEU A 57 -4.51 -5.70 -3.10
CA LEU A 57 -3.80 -6.79 -3.75
C LEU A 57 -2.50 -7.16 -3.03
N LEU A 58 -1.72 -6.16 -2.55
CA LEU A 58 -0.50 -6.42 -1.78
C LEU A 58 -0.79 -7.05 -0.41
N PHE A 59 -1.80 -6.58 0.31
CA PHE A 59 -2.25 -7.20 1.57
C PHE A 59 -2.77 -8.61 1.36
N MET A 60 -3.56 -8.85 0.31
CA MET A 60 -3.99 -10.20 -0.06
C MET A 60 -2.80 -11.11 -0.34
N ALA A 61 -1.81 -10.64 -1.09
CA ALA A 61 -0.59 -11.40 -1.36
C ALA A 61 0.18 -11.73 -0.07
N ALA A 62 0.33 -10.76 0.84
CA ALA A 62 0.96 -10.94 2.14
C ALA A 62 0.23 -12.00 2.99
N LEU A 63 -1.11 -11.94 3.04
CA LEU A 63 -1.93 -12.91 3.76
C LEU A 63 -1.85 -14.32 3.17
N ILE A 64 -1.83 -14.46 1.84
CA ILE A 64 -1.64 -15.75 1.15
C ILE A 64 -0.32 -16.40 1.58
N LEU A 65 0.75 -15.60 1.61
CA LEU A 65 2.09 -16.06 2.00
C LEU A 65 2.17 -16.36 3.51
N LEU A 66 1.57 -15.53 4.36
CA LEU A 66 1.49 -15.75 5.81
C LEU A 66 0.69 -17.02 6.15
N GLY A 67 -0.41 -17.26 5.44
CA GLY A 67 -1.25 -18.45 5.63
C GLY A 67 -0.58 -19.77 5.23
N GLN A 68 0.68 -19.72 4.75
CA GLN A 68 1.44 -20.88 4.26
C GLN A 68 0.68 -21.71 3.21
N THR A 69 -0.27 -21.08 2.52
CA THR A 69 -1.00 -21.76 1.45
C THR A 69 -0.04 -22.03 0.31
N ALA A 70 -0.17 -23.19 -0.36
CA ALA A 70 0.71 -23.58 -1.47
C ALA A 70 0.61 -22.62 -2.69
N ASN A 71 -0.23 -21.58 -2.63
CA ASN A 71 -0.55 -20.72 -3.75
C ASN A 71 0.35 -19.47 -3.86
N ARG A 72 1.68 -19.68 -3.80
CA ARG A 72 2.69 -18.64 -4.07
C ARG A 72 2.53 -18.00 -5.46
N ARG A 73 1.89 -18.71 -6.40
CA ARG A 73 1.56 -18.18 -7.73
C ARG A 73 0.52 -17.06 -7.63
N LEU A 74 -0.54 -17.25 -6.83
CA LEU A 74 -1.57 -16.24 -6.63
C LEU A 74 -1.02 -14.97 -5.98
N ALA A 75 -0.15 -15.11 -4.95
CA ALA A 75 0.51 -13.96 -4.34
C ALA A 75 1.33 -13.14 -5.36
N ARG A 76 2.06 -13.81 -6.26
CA ARG A 76 2.79 -13.15 -7.35
C ARG A 76 1.87 -12.44 -8.33
N ILE A 77 0.76 -13.06 -8.72
CA ILE A 77 -0.24 -12.44 -9.60
C ILE A 77 -0.80 -11.18 -8.96
N CYS A 78 -1.18 -11.23 -7.68
CA CYS A 78 -1.64 -10.05 -6.95
C CYS A 78 -0.61 -8.92 -6.94
N ALA A 79 0.67 -9.22 -6.65
CA ALA A 79 1.74 -8.23 -6.68
C ALA A 79 1.96 -7.63 -8.07
N LEU A 80 1.95 -8.46 -9.12
CA LEU A 80 2.07 -7.98 -10.50
C LEU A 80 0.89 -7.10 -10.91
N CYS A 81 -0.34 -7.46 -10.52
CA CYS A 81 -1.52 -6.62 -10.77
C CYS A 81 -1.40 -5.26 -10.07
N ALA A 82 -0.97 -5.24 -8.80
CA ALA A 82 -0.74 -3.99 -8.06
C ALA A 82 0.34 -3.13 -8.74
N ALA A 83 1.45 -3.74 -9.15
CA ALA A 83 2.52 -3.04 -9.86
C ALA A 83 2.06 -2.50 -11.21
N THR A 84 1.22 -3.23 -11.95
CA THR A 84 0.65 -2.78 -13.22
C THR A 84 -0.28 -1.59 -13.03
N ILE A 85 -1.14 -1.60 -12.00
CA ILE A 85 -2.03 -0.45 -11.71
C ILE A 85 -1.20 0.79 -11.34
N ALA A 86 -0.19 0.64 -10.47
CA ALA A 86 0.68 1.74 -10.08
C ALA A 86 1.50 2.29 -11.27
N SER A 87 2.08 1.41 -12.08
CA SER A 87 2.84 1.80 -13.28
C SER A 87 1.94 2.45 -14.34
N GLY A 88 0.70 1.99 -14.47
CA GLY A 88 -0.30 2.60 -15.33
C GLY A 88 -0.59 4.04 -14.92
N ASN A 89 -0.86 4.29 -13.63
CA ASN A 89 -1.03 5.64 -13.10
C ASN A 89 0.21 6.52 -13.33
N LEU A 90 1.41 5.98 -13.14
CA LEU A 90 2.65 6.71 -13.43
C LEU A 90 2.75 7.11 -14.91
N ALA A 91 2.39 6.21 -15.82
CA ALA A 91 2.42 6.49 -17.25
C ALA A 91 1.42 7.58 -17.64
N PHE A 92 0.22 7.59 -17.06
CA PHE A 92 -0.76 8.67 -17.26
C PHE A 92 -0.22 10.01 -16.76
N GLU A 93 0.35 10.04 -15.56
CA GLU A 93 0.96 11.24 -14.99
C GLU A 93 2.09 11.80 -15.86
N LEU A 94 3.01 10.95 -16.34
CA LEU A 94 4.13 11.36 -17.18
C LEU A 94 3.71 11.84 -18.57
N THR A 95 2.56 11.38 -19.08
CA THR A 95 2.03 11.76 -20.40
C THR A 95 1.07 12.96 -20.33
N GLY A 96 0.77 13.47 -19.13
CA GLY A 96 -0.22 14.53 -18.93
C GLY A 96 -1.65 14.10 -19.25
N LEU A 97 -1.89 12.79 -19.37
CA LEU A 97 -3.21 12.21 -19.56
C LEU A 97 -3.88 12.06 -18.19
N SER A 98 -5.22 12.02 -18.20
CA SER A 98 -5.97 11.76 -16.99
C SER A 98 -5.69 10.35 -16.47
N ASP A 99 -5.51 10.23 -15.15
CA ASP A 99 -5.19 8.95 -14.49
C ASP A 99 -6.32 7.90 -14.57
N LEU A 100 -6.08 6.70 -14.04
CA LEU A 100 -7.05 5.59 -14.07
C LEU A 100 -8.37 5.92 -13.35
N ASP A 101 -8.32 6.85 -12.40
CA ASP A 101 -9.46 7.26 -11.57
C ASP A 101 -10.19 8.48 -12.15
N HIS A 102 -9.85 8.92 -13.37
CA HIS A 102 -10.41 10.14 -13.97
C HIS A 102 -11.93 10.12 -14.15
N PHE A 103 -12.53 8.96 -14.36
CA PHE A 103 -13.97 8.84 -14.57
C PHE A 103 -14.80 9.00 -13.28
N LEU A 104 -14.16 9.21 -12.12
CA LEU A 104 -14.84 9.48 -10.86
C LEU A 104 -15.36 10.93 -10.85
N SER A 105 -16.67 11.10 -11.04
CA SER A 105 -17.33 12.40 -11.13
C SER A 105 -17.22 13.26 -9.86
N ASN A 106 -17.00 12.66 -8.70
CA ASN A 106 -17.03 13.33 -7.40
C ASN A 106 -15.62 13.59 -6.83
N ARG A 107 -14.59 13.44 -7.65
CA ARG A 107 -13.20 13.63 -7.29
C ARG A 107 -12.88 15.12 -7.15
N ALA A 108 -12.21 15.51 -6.06
CA ALA A 108 -11.75 16.87 -5.90
C ALA A 108 -10.54 17.15 -6.82
N PRO A 109 -10.35 18.39 -7.29
CA PRO A 109 -9.13 18.77 -8.02
C PRO A 109 -7.89 18.45 -7.20
N GLY A 110 -6.95 17.69 -7.77
CA GLY A 110 -5.70 17.31 -7.10
C GLY A 110 -5.72 15.97 -6.35
N ASP A 111 -6.89 15.39 -6.06
CA ASP A 111 -6.94 13.99 -5.61
C ASP A 111 -6.35 13.11 -6.70
N ARG A 112 -5.34 12.27 -6.43
CA ARG A 112 -4.76 11.31 -7.40
C ARG A 112 -3.86 10.33 -6.65
N MET A 113 -3.39 9.29 -7.32
CA MET A 113 -2.30 8.49 -6.75
C MET A 113 -1.02 9.32 -6.77
N SER A 114 -0.43 9.61 -5.59
CA SER A 114 0.84 10.35 -5.54
C SER A 114 2.00 9.52 -6.11
N ILE A 115 3.03 10.20 -6.61
CA ILE A 115 4.26 9.56 -7.07
C ILE A 115 4.89 8.72 -5.94
N SER A 116 4.92 9.23 -4.71
CA SER A 116 5.39 8.48 -3.54
C SER A 116 4.62 7.18 -3.31
N THR A 117 3.30 7.20 -3.52
CA THR A 117 2.42 6.04 -3.37
C THR A 117 2.71 5.01 -4.45
N ILE A 118 2.92 5.44 -5.69
CA ILE A 118 3.34 4.56 -6.79
C ILE A 118 4.63 3.83 -6.41
N PHE A 119 5.67 4.55 -5.98
CA PHE A 119 6.93 3.93 -5.58
C PHE A 119 6.76 2.98 -4.39
N GLY A 120 5.94 3.34 -3.40
CA GLY A 120 5.63 2.46 -2.27
C GLY A 120 4.94 1.15 -2.71
N ILE A 121 3.99 1.21 -3.65
CA ILE A 121 3.33 0.03 -4.22
C ILE A 121 4.33 -0.83 -4.99
N LEU A 122 5.17 -0.22 -5.84
CA LEU A 122 6.18 -0.94 -6.62
C LEU A 122 7.19 -1.63 -5.72
N LEU A 123 7.67 -0.94 -4.68
CA LEU A 123 8.55 -1.52 -3.66
C LEU A 123 7.89 -2.72 -2.96
N GLY A 124 6.63 -2.57 -2.56
CA GLY A 124 5.88 -3.67 -1.94
C GLY A 124 5.66 -4.86 -2.88
N ALA A 125 5.44 -4.61 -4.17
CA ALA A 125 5.33 -5.66 -5.17
C ALA A 125 6.65 -6.44 -5.32
N VAL A 126 7.79 -5.75 -5.38
CA VAL A 126 9.12 -6.39 -5.42
C VAL A 126 9.34 -7.27 -4.19
N ILE A 127 9.03 -6.77 -3.00
CA ILE A 127 9.13 -7.54 -1.74
C ILE A 127 8.30 -8.84 -1.82
N ILE A 128 7.04 -8.76 -2.27
CA ILE A 128 6.19 -9.95 -2.42
C ILE A 128 6.77 -10.93 -3.45
N LEU A 129 7.25 -10.43 -4.60
CA LEU A 129 7.81 -11.28 -5.65
C LEU A 129 9.02 -12.08 -5.14
N GLU A 130 9.92 -11.42 -4.41
CA GLU A 130 11.07 -12.04 -3.75
C GLU A 130 10.64 -13.08 -2.71
N LEU A 131 9.76 -12.70 -1.76
CA LEU A 131 9.27 -13.61 -0.70
C LEU A 131 8.50 -14.82 -1.27
N ALA A 132 7.81 -14.65 -2.39
CA ALA A 132 7.08 -15.72 -3.06
C ALA A 132 7.99 -16.63 -3.90
N HIS A 133 9.22 -16.21 -4.22
CA HIS A 133 10.13 -16.98 -5.05
C HIS A 133 10.81 -18.11 -4.25
N PRO A 134 10.79 -19.37 -4.73
CA PRO A 134 11.29 -20.52 -3.96
C PRO A 134 12.81 -20.52 -3.79
N LEU A 135 13.56 -19.94 -4.72
CA LEU A 135 15.04 -19.92 -4.68
C LEU A 135 15.62 -18.70 -3.97
N LEU A 136 14.82 -17.64 -3.78
CA LEU A 136 15.26 -16.37 -3.19
C LEU A 136 14.82 -16.21 -1.73
N GLY A 137 14.20 -17.26 -1.17
CA GLY A 137 13.67 -17.24 0.20
C GLY A 137 14.70 -17.03 1.31
N HIS A 138 16.00 -16.97 1.00
CA HIS A 138 17.08 -16.66 1.96
C HIS A 138 17.78 -15.32 1.65
N SER A 139 17.23 -14.52 0.73
CA SER A 139 17.77 -13.19 0.42
C SER A 139 17.45 -12.22 1.55
N GLU A 140 18.42 -11.40 1.95
CA GLU A 140 18.22 -10.28 2.89
C GLU A 140 17.52 -9.08 2.22
N LEU A 141 17.29 -9.15 0.90
CA LEU A 141 16.70 -8.06 0.13
C LEU A 141 15.29 -7.66 0.63
N PRO A 142 14.32 -8.58 0.85
CA PRO A 142 13.00 -8.22 1.37
C PRO A 142 13.06 -7.49 2.71
N LEU A 143 13.96 -7.90 3.60
CA LEU A 143 14.16 -7.27 4.90
C LEU A 143 14.66 -5.83 4.74
N THR A 144 15.72 -5.66 3.93
CA THR A 144 16.33 -4.35 3.66
C THR A 144 15.33 -3.39 3.02
N LEU A 145 14.60 -3.85 2.02
CA LEU A 145 13.58 -3.06 1.33
C LEU A 145 12.43 -2.69 2.29
N ALA A 146 11.93 -3.62 3.09
CA ALA A 146 10.87 -3.35 4.06
C ALA A 146 11.32 -2.36 5.15
N MET A 147 12.56 -2.47 5.63
CA MET A 147 13.13 -1.48 6.57
C MET A 147 13.23 -0.10 5.92
N SER A 148 13.75 -0.02 4.69
CA SER A 148 13.87 1.25 3.97
C SER A 148 12.51 1.91 3.74
N GLY A 149 11.49 1.12 3.37
CA GLY A 149 10.12 1.58 3.19
C GLY A 149 9.51 2.08 4.49
N LEU A 150 9.69 1.33 5.59
CA LEU A 150 9.19 1.72 6.91
C LEU A 150 9.84 3.01 7.41
N VAL A 151 11.16 3.14 7.30
CA VAL A 151 11.88 4.36 7.71
C VAL A 151 11.42 5.55 6.86
N SER A 152 11.28 5.36 5.55
CA SER A 152 10.83 6.41 4.63
C SER A 152 9.41 6.89 4.97
N ILE A 153 8.47 5.98 5.23
CA ILE A 153 7.10 6.36 5.55
C ILE A 153 6.99 7.04 6.93
N LEU A 154 7.78 6.60 7.92
CA LEU A 154 7.84 7.26 9.23
C LEU A 154 8.46 8.65 9.15
N ALA A 155 9.47 8.84 8.30
CA ALA A 155 10.01 10.16 8.01
C ALA A 155 8.95 11.08 7.40
N ILE A 156 8.13 10.57 6.46
CA ILE A 156 6.99 11.31 5.89
C ILE A 156 6.03 11.79 6.99
N PHE A 157 5.68 10.94 7.96
CA PHE A 157 4.83 11.35 9.09
C PHE A 157 5.43 12.49 9.92
N GLY A 158 6.76 12.57 10.01
CA GLY A 158 7.44 13.63 10.75
C GLY A 158 7.51 14.98 10.03
N ILE A 159 7.43 14.99 8.70
CA ILE A 159 7.69 16.19 7.88
C ILE A 159 6.48 16.67 7.06
N HIS A 160 5.53 15.79 6.75
CA HIS A 160 4.47 16.06 5.79
C HIS A 160 3.14 16.38 6.47
N ASN A 161 2.46 17.43 5.99
CA ASN A 161 1.08 17.72 6.35
C ASN A 161 0.15 17.17 5.27
N PHE A 162 -0.72 16.24 5.65
CA PHE A 162 -1.68 15.54 4.78
C PHE A 162 -2.90 16.40 4.36
N GLN A 163 -2.92 17.68 4.71
CA GLN A 163 -3.90 18.66 4.21
C GLN A 163 -3.50 19.14 2.80
N GLN A 164 -4.47 19.15 1.88
CA GLN A 164 -4.27 19.67 0.53
C GLN A 164 -3.93 21.17 0.56
N GLY A 165 -2.98 21.57 -0.29
CA GLY A 165 -2.57 22.97 -0.42
C GLY A 165 -1.73 23.50 0.75
N SER A 166 -1.26 22.64 1.67
CA SER A 166 -0.35 23.09 2.72
C SER A 166 1.01 23.49 2.12
N GLN A 167 1.58 24.60 2.59
CA GLN A 167 2.90 25.09 2.13
C GLN A 167 4.06 24.13 2.47
N ALA A 168 3.81 23.16 3.35
CA ALA A 168 4.75 22.10 3.71
C ALA A 168 4.61 20.84 2.82
N GLY A 169 3.70 20.86 1.83
CA GLY A 169 3.56 19.79 0.86
C GLY A 169 4.64 19.88 -0.22
N THR A 170 5.48 18.84 -0.33
CA THR A 170 6.31 18.65 -1.53
C THR A 170 5.45 18.07 -2.65
N ASP A 171 5.63 18.50 -3.90
CA ASP A 171 4.90 17.99 -5.09
C ASP A 171 4.88 16.46 -5.18
N PHE A 172 5.93 15.81 -4.68
CA PHE A 172 6.05 14.35 -4.62
C PHE A 172 5.05 13.65 -3.68
N LEU A 173 4.57 14.36 -2.65
CA LEU A 173 3.68 13.86 -1.59
C LEU A 173 2.28 14.47 -1.63
N GLU A 174 2.06 15.52 -2.43
CA GLU A 174 0.85 16.39 -2.40
C GLU A 174 -0.49 15.64 -2.43
N ALA A 175 -0.55 14.52 -3.16
CA ALA A 175 -1.77 13.71 -3.30
C ALA A 175 -1.84 12.49 -2.36
N MET A 176 -0.90 12.35 -1.44
CA MET A 176 -0.84 11.20 -0.54
C MET A 176 -1.85 11.37 0.59
N SER A 177 -2.79 10.43 0.72
CA SER A 177 -3.72 10.45 1.85
C SER A 177 -3.10 9.88 3.12
N LEU A 178 -3.60 10.34 4.28
CA LEU A 178 -3.26 9.75 5.58
C LEU A 178 -3.56 8.24 5.63
N TYR A 179 -4.69 7.83 5.05
CA TYR A 179 -5.09 6.41 4.99
C TYR A 179 -4.08 5.56 4.22
N THR A 180 -3.52 6.12 3.13
CA THR A 180 -2.46 5.49 2.35
C THR A 180 -1.18 5.35 3.18
N ALA A 181 -0.79 6.42 3.89
CA ALA A 181 0.41 6.41 4.73
C ALA A 181 0.33 5.35 5.85
N VAL A 182 -0.79 5.31 6.57
CA VAL A 182 -1.05 4.29 7.60
C VAL A 182 -1.04 2.88 7.00
N SER A 183 -1.64 2.70 5.82
CA SER A 183 -1.65 1.41 5.14
C SER A 183 -0.24 0.93 4.78
N PHE A 184 0.64 1.83 4.31
CA PHE A 184 2.04 1.50 4.05
C PHE A 184 2.80 1.13 5.32
N VAL A 185 2.63 1.86 6.42
CA VAL A 185 3.25 1.50 7.72
C VAL A 185 2.89 0.06 8.08
N LEU A 186 1.60 -0.27 8.04
CA LEU A 186 1.12 -1.61 8.40
C LEU A 186 1.63 -2.67 7.42
N LEU A 187 1.67 -2.36 6.12
CA LEU A 187 2.17 -3.27 5.09
C LEU A 187 3.66 -3.57 5.28
N PHE A 188 4.50 -2.55 5.49
CA PHE A 188 5.94 -2.74 5.70
C PHE A 188 6.23 -3.45 7.03
N VAL A 189 5.45 -3.19 8.09
CA VAL A 189 5.54 -3.98 9.34
C VAL A 189 5.24 -5.45 9.09
N ILE A 190 4.20 -5.77 8.31
CA ILE A 190 3.90 -7.16 7.93
C ILE A 190 5.06 -7.77 7.13
N PHE A 191 5.63 -7.04 6.18
CA PHE A 191 6.78 -7.50 5.40
C PHE A 191 8.01 -7.76 6.27
N LEU A 192 8.31 -6.93 7.26
CA LEU A 192 9.39 -7.17 8.23
C LEU A 192 9.16 -8.45 9.03
N VAL A 193 7.93 -8.69 9.49
CA VAL A 193 7.58 -9.92 10.21
C VAL A 193 7.70 -11.15 9.30
N MET A 194 7.43 -11.03 8.01
CA MET A 194 7.60 -12.11 7.04
C MET A 194 9.07 -12.38 6.72
N ALA A 195 9.85 -11.33 6.46
CA ALA A 195 11.27 -11.43 6.08
C ALA A 195 12.16 -11.90 7.24
N SER A 196 11.83 -11.55 8.48
CA SER A 196 12.55 -12.06 9.67
C SER A 196 12.31 -13.54 9.97
N ARG A 197 11.46 -14.24 9.21
CA ARG A 197 11.19 -15.68 9.35
C ARG A 197 11.92 -16.56 8.34
N SER A 198 12.50 -15.94 7.32
CA SER A 198 13.30 -16.65 6.32
C SER A 198 14.70 -17.04 6.82
N GLU A 199 15.10 -16.52 7.99
CA GLU A 199 16.30 -16.88 8.76
C GLU A 199 16.01 -18.00 9.78
#